data_AF-B7L399-F1
#
_entry.id   AF-B7L399-F1
#
_cell.length_a   1.000
_cell.length_b   1.000
_cell.length_c   1.000
_cell.angle_alpha   90.00
_cell.angle_beta   90.00
_cell.angle_gamma   90.00
#
_symmetry.space_group_name_H-M   'P 1'
#
loop_
_entity.id
_entity.type
_entity.pdbx_description
1 polymer ?
#
loop_
_entity_poly.entity_id
_entity_poly.type
_entity_poly.pdbx_seq_one_letter_code
_entity_poly.pdbx_strand_id
1 'polypeptide(L)' 'MPRPTSTLPAHARFALVTHVAELQAELASVTCPRERRTIAAELEAAKAAVTKLSTGG' A
#
# COMPACT_ATOMS: atom_id res chain seq x y z
N MET A 1 -27.41 -18.50 -2.43
CA MET A 1 -26.63 -17.36 -2.93
C MET A 1 -25.60 -16.98 -1.86
N PRO A 2 -24.31 -17.32 -2.00
CA PRO A 2 -23.32 -16.79 -1.07
C PRO A 2 -23.04 -15.33 -1.47
N ARG A 3 -23.28 -14.39 -0.56
CA ARG A 3 -22.84 -13.00 -0.73
C ARG A 3 -21.30 -12.98 -0.70
N PRO A 4 -20.62 -12.29 -1.62
CA PRO A 4 -19.19 -12.09 -1.51
C PRO A 4 -18.97 -11.05 -0.40
N THR A 5 -18.86 -11.49 0.85
CA THR A 5 -18.20 -10.69 1.89
C THR A 5 -16.70 -10.73 1.62
N SER A 6 -16.28 -10.15 0.50
CA SER A 6 -14.87 -9.89 0.18
C SER A 6 -14.40 -8.62 0.89
N THR A 7 -14.85 -8.41 2.12
CA THR A 7 -14.30 -7.37 2.97
C THR A 7 -13.00 -7.94 3.51
N LEU A 8 -11.88 -7.53 2.94
CA LEU A 8 -10.57 -7.90 3.46
C LEU A 8 -10.51 -7.60 4.97
N PRO A 9 -9.90 -8.49 5.79
CA PRO A 9 -9.84 -8.30 7.24
C PRO A 9 -9.31 -6.92 7.58
N ALA A 10 -9.88 -6.25 8.60
CA ALA A 10 -9.45 -4.92 9.01
C ALA A 10 -7.93 -4.82 9.25
N HIS A 11 -7.33 -5.91 9.76
CA HIS A 11 -5.88 -6.06 9.90
C HIS A 11 -5.11 -5.92 8.59
N ALA A 12 -5.61 -6.49 7.49
CA ALA A 12 -4.95 -6.42 6.19
C ALA A 12 -4.96 -4.99 5.61
N ARG A 13 -6.06 -4.24 5.82
CA ARG A 13 -6.14 -2.83 5.46
C ARG A 13 -5.18 -1.98 6.29
N PHE A 14 -5.12 -2.22 7.60
CA PHE A 14 -4.20 -1.52 8.49
C PHE A 14 -2.73 -1.77 8.11
N ALA A 15 -2.35 -3.03 7.88
CA ALA A 15 -1.00 -3.39 7.46
C ALA A 15 -0.59 -2.69 6.15
N LEU A 16 -1.51 -2.57 5.18
CA LEU A 16 -1.27 -1.87 3.92
C LEU A 16 -1.06 -0.36 4.10
N VAL A 17 -1.84 0.28 4.98
CA VAL A 17 -1.67 1.72 5.28
C VAL A 17 -0.33 1.96 6.00
N THR A 18 0.03 1.09 6.95
CA THR A 18 1.32 1.16 7.64
C THR A 18 2.48 1.00 6.65
N HIS A 19 2.38 0.04 5.74
CA HIS A 19 3.39 -0.18 4.71
C HIS A 19 3.60 1.03 3.78
N VAL A 20 2.51 1.74 3.43
CA VAL A 20 2.62 3.00 2.68
C VAL A 20 3.41 4.06 3.47
N ALA A 21 3.19 4.17 4.78
CA ALA A 21 3.92 5.11 5.62
C ALA A 21 5.41 4.75 5.74
N GLU A 22 5.73 3.47 5.85
CA GLU A 22 7.11 2.96 5.85
C GLU A 22 7.84 3.32 4.54
N LEU A 23 7.23 3.03 3.38
CA LEU A 23 7.81 3.36 2.08
C LEU A 23 8.00 4.87 1.88
N GLN A 24 7.12 5.71 2.42
CA GLN A 24 7.31 7.17 2.40
C GLN A 24 8.52 7.61 3.24
N ALA A 25 8.69 7.01 4.42
CA ALA A 25 9.84 7.29 5.28
C ALA A 25 11.16 6.82 4.65
N GLU A 26 11.16 5.63 4.03
CA GLU A 26 12.31 5.10 3.30
C GLU A 26 12.67 5.97 2.09
N LEU A 27 11.67 6.42 1.31
CA LEU A 27 11.92 7.30 0.17
C LEU A 27 12.56 8.64 0.58
N ALA A 28 12.23 9.13 1.77
CA ALA A 28 12.80 10.36 2.32
C ALA A 28 14.25 10.18 2.81
N SER A 29 14.65 8.97 3.21
CA SER A 29 15.99 8.68 3.74
C SER A 29 16.97 8.17 2.69
N VAL A 30 16.49 7.51 1.63
CA VAL A 30 17.34 6.92 0.59
C VAL A 30 17.89 7.98 -0.36
N THR A 31 19.20 7.96 -0.56
CA THR A 31 19.94 8.86 -1.48
C THR A 31 20.27 8.21 -2.81
N CYS A 32 20.35 6.88 -2.89
CA CYS A 32 20.65 6.14 -4.11
C CYS A 32 19.52 6.30 -5.16
N PRO A 33 19.79 6.86 -6.35
CA PRO A 33 18.74 7.12 -7.35
C PRO A 33 18.02 5.86 -7.84
N ARG A 34 18.72 4.72 -7.89
CA ARG A 34 18.13 3.44 -8.31
C ARG A 34 17.14 2.93 -7.27
N GLU A 35 17.55 2.90 -6.01
CA GLU A 35 16.71 2.48 -4.89
C GLU A 35 15.50 3.40 -4.72
N ARG A 36 15.69 4.73 -4.83
CA ARG A 36 14.58 5.69 -4.82
C ARG A 36 13.54 5.40 -5.89
N ARG A 37 13.94 4.98 -7.10
CA ARG A 37 13.00 4.62 -8.17
C ARG A 37 12.22 3.34 -7.84
N THR A 38 12.90 2.34 -7.28
CA THR A 38 12.26 1.09 -6.85
C THR A 38 11.24 1.36 -5.75
N ILE A 39 11.65 2.07 -4.69
CA ILE A 39 10.78 2.43 -3.56
C ILE A 39 9.60 3.30 -4.02
N ALA A 40 9.81 4.23 -4.96
CA ALA A 40 8.72 5.02 -5.55
C ALA A 40 7.71 4.15 -6.31
N ALA A 41 8.16 3.15 -7.08
CA ALA A 41 7.28 2.24 -7.79
C ALA A 41 6.47 1.36 -6.82
N GLU A 42 7.11 0.87 -5.75
CA GLU A 42 6.45 0.10 -4.68
C GLU A 42 5.41 0.95 -3.93
N LEU A 43 5.74 2.22 -3.64
CA LEU A 43 4.83 3.16 -3.01
C LEU A 43 3.56 3.37 -3.85
N GLU A 44 3.69 3.56 -5.16
CA GLU A 44 2.54 3.74 -6.04
C GLU A 44 1.69 2.46 -6.15
N ALA A 45 2.32 1.29 -6.19
CA ALA A 45 1.60 0.02 -6.15
C ALA A 45 0.82 -0.17 -4.83
N ALA A 46 1.43 0.15 -3.69
CA ALA A 46 0.81 0.07 -2.37
C ALA A 46 -0.38 1.06 -2.23
N LYS A 47 -0.22 2.31 -2.70
CA LYS A 47 -1.33 3.29 -2.75
C LYS A 47 -2.48 2.80 -3.62
N ALA A 48 -2.19 2.26 -4.80
CA ALA A 48 -3.22 1.71 -5.68
C ALA A 48 -3.98 0.55 -5.03
N ALA A 49 -3.29 -0.30 -4.26
CA ALA A 49 -3.92 -1.37 -3.49
C ALA A 49 -4.84 -0.79 -2.40
N VAL A 50 -4.40 0.23 -1.64
CA VAL A 50 -5.25 0.91 -0.63
C VAL A 50 -6.52 1.49 -1.26
N THR A 51 -6.40 2.17 -2.41
CA THR A 51 -7.56 2.73 -3.13
C THR A 51 -8.54 1.64 -3.57
N LYS A 52 -8.04 0.53 -4.16
CA LYS A 52 -8.88 -0.60 -4.56
C LYS A 52 -9.66 -1.19 -3.38
N LEU A 53 -9.03 -1.26 -2.20
CA LEU A 53 -9.66 -1.76 -0.99
C LEU A 53 -10.64 -0.80 -0.34
N SER A 54 -10.49 0.51 -0.60
CA SER A 54 -11.37 1.54 -0.09
C SER A 54 -12.64 1.67 -0.94
N THR A 55 -12.55 1.41 -2.25
CA THR A 55 -13.68 1.49 -3.21
C THR A 55 -14.54 0.20 -3.24
N GLY A 56 -14.06 -0.90 -2.65
CA GLY A 56 -14.78 -2.19 -2.60
C GLY A 56 -15.54 -2.46 -1.29
N GLY A 57 -15.98 -1.41 -0.59
CA GLY A 57 -16.74 -1.49 0.67
C GLY A 57 -18.25 -1.57 0.45
#